data_AF-A0A928DBK4-F1
#
_entry.id   AF-A0A928DBK4-F1
#
_cell.length_a   1.000
_cell.length_b   1.000
_cell.length_c   1.000
_cell.angle_alpha   90.00
_cell.angle_beta   90.00
_cell.angle_gamma   90.00
#
_symmetry.space_group_name_H-M   'P 1'
#
loop_
_entity.id
_entity.type
_entity.pdbx_description
1 polymer ?
#
loop_
_entity_poly.entity_id
_entity_poly.type
_entity_poly.pdbx_seq_one_letter_code
_entity_poly.pdbx_strand_id
1 'polypeptide(L)'
;LGFALKGARGGDNALYARLAFCVDALKLETPSVSKCRAYLWEGSRYLAAARDLPARDTDSLVVFLTAENREETKHRLFEAMPEMCFSLLLETLNFFSNDADCEEAVAALLKSPHPPATLVTCVLGRYENFKQWSKIPRLLVILQHAIALGEGKQSGETLRMQNMIRRLFADKAWLEEIFGKLTAEERVLLFERFQASAGWDPATHRTITVRMTKIDDGLVSRMAKKTERKVEERVTSQRSYNERKAAYDRLITVDMPANTKRIEFARSYGDLSENAEYQYAKDEQRALLQKQSLMQKDLDEVKPTLFENVDADEVRAGTIAVVSVDGAEKTYVILGEWDNEPSLNVISSKTKIAANMLGRKAGDDVELADSEGNAIAATIVRVEPLTEELKTWIRG
;
A
#
# COMPACT_ATOMS: atom_id res chain seq x y z
N LEU A 1 50.64 13.07 11.41
CA LEU A 1 49.34 12.37 11.21
C LEU A 1 48.88 11.59 12.45
N GLY A 2 49.70 10.73 13.06
CA GLY A 2 49.30 9.97 14.26
C GLY A 2 48.79 10.83 15.43
N PHE A 3 49.43 11.98 15.72
CA PHE A 3 48.95 12.93 16.73
C PHE A 3 47.58 13.53 16.38
N ALA A 4 47.41 13.96 15.13
CA ALA A 4 46.14 14.53 14.65
C ALA A 4 44.99 13.50 14.70
N LEU A 5 45.25 12.24 14.33
CA LEU A 5 44.27 11.17 14.44
C LEU A 5 43.84 10.92 15.89
N LYS A 6 44.79 10.92 16.83
CA LYS A 6 44.46 10.83 18.27
C LYS A 6 43.59 11.99 18.74
N GLY A 7 43.88 13.21 18.28
CA GLY A 7 43.09 14.40 18.60
C GLY A 7 41.67 14.37 18.01
N ALA A 8 41.48 13.78 16.84
CA ALA A 8 40.17 13.66 16.20
C ALA A 8 39.31 12.52 16.80
N ARG A 9 39.92 11.51 17.44
CA ARG A 9 39.20 10.38 18.05
C ARG A 9 38.21 10.85 19.12
N GLY A 10 36.97 10.40 19.00
CA GLY A 10 35.89 10.63 19.95
C GLY A 10 35.26 12.02 19.86
N GLY A 11 35.78 12.91 18.99
CA GLY A 11 35.29 14.27 18.83
C GLY A 11 34.83 14.60 17.40
N ASP A 12 35.68 14.36 16.39
CA ASP A 12 35.41 14.76 15.01
C ASP A 12 35.64 13.59 14.04
N ASN A 13 34.56 12.90 13.70
CA ASN A 13 34.59 11.73 12.83
C ASN A 13 34.94 12.09 11.37
N ALA A 14 34.57 13.27 10.89
CA ALA A 14 34.87 13.71 9.52
C ALA A 14 36.35 14.07 9.37
N LEU A 15 36.92 14.81 10.33
CA LEU A 15 38.36 15.05 10.37
C LEU A 15 39.14 13.75 10.51
N TYR A 16 38.68 12.82 11.36
CA TYR A 16 39.30 11.51 11.49
C TYR A 16 39.31 10.75 10.16
N ALA A 17 38.19 10.72 9.43
CA ALA A 17 38.09 10.07 8.13
C ALA A 17 39.08 10.65 7.12
N ARG A 18 39.12 11.99 6.98
CA ARG A 18 40.07 12.67 6.06
C ARG A 18 41.53 12.37 6.39
N LEU A 19 41.88 12.37 7.68
CA LEU A 19 43.22 12.00 8.13
C LEU A 19 43.53 10.52 7.84
N ALA A 20 42.55 9.62 7.97
CA ALA A 20 42.70 8.21 7.63
C ALA A 20 42.93 8.00 6.12
N PHE A 21 42.24 8.76 5.26
CA PHE A 21 42.50 8.76 3.81
C PHE A 21 43.93 9.19 3.50
N CYS A 22 44.44 10.23 4.18
CA CYS A 22 45.83 10.65 4.02
C CYS A 22 46.84 9.58 4.47
N VAL A 23 46.55 8.84 5.54
CA VAL A 23 47.41 7.74 5.99
C VAL A 23 47.51 6.63 4.93
N ASP A 24 46.38 6.28 4.31
CA ASP A 24 46.31 5.29 3.25
C ASP A 24 46.98 5.76 1.96
N ALA A 25 46.68 6.98 1.51
CA ALA A 25 47.28 7.58 0.32
C ALA A 25 48.81 7.70 0.42
N LEU A 26 49.34 7.99 1.62
CA LEU A 26 50.78 8.06 1.88
C LEU A 26 51.41 6.71 2.22
N LYS A 27 50.62 5.62 2.25
CA LYS A 27 51.06 4.25 2.57
C LYS A 27 51.85 4.16 3.88
N LEU A 28 51.40 4.88 4.91
CA LEU A 28 52.10 4.91 6.19
C LEU A 28 51.87 3.62 6.97
N GLU A 29 52.96 3.05 7.52
CA GLU A 29 52.87 1.89 8.41
C GLU A 29 52.29 2.28 9.79
N THR A 30 52.56 3.50 10.25
CA THR A 30 52.12 3.99 11.56
C THR A 30 51.48 5.38 11.45
N PRO A 31 50.19 5.55 11.82
CA PRO A 31 49.27 4.53 12.34
C PRO A 31 48.76 3.59 11.24
N SER A 32 48.43 2.34 11.62
CA SER A 32 47.91 1.33 10.70
C SER A 32 46.59 1.77 10.04
N VAL A 33 46.52 1.66 8.72
CA VAL A 33 45.31 1.89 7.91
C VAL A 33 44.15 1.02 8.38
N SER A 34 44.39 -0.27 8.61
CA SER A 34 43.39 -1.24 9.12
C SER A 34 42.80 -0.79 10.46
N LYS A 35 43.64 -0.28 11.38
CA LYS A 35 43.15 0.29 12.66
C LYS A 35 42.34 1.57 12.45
N CYS A 36 42.70 2.39 11.45
CA CYS A 36 41.92 3.58 11.12
C CYS A 36 40.55 3.22 10.57
N ARG A 37 40.47 2.21 9.69
CA ARG A 37 39.23 1.67 9.14
C ARG A 37 38.35 1.03 10.21
N ALA A 38 38.92 0.18 11.06
CA ALA A 38 38.19 -0.45 12.16
C ALA A 38 37.53 0.58 13.10
N TYR A 39 38.22 1.70 13.36
CA TYR A 39 37.66 2.78 14.18
C TYR A 39 36.41 3.44 13.55
N LEU A 40 36.39 3.61 12.23
CA LEU A 40 35.23 4.17 11.52
C LEU A 40 34.05 3.18 11.49
N TRP A 41 34.32 1.88 11.43
CA TRP A 41 33.30 0.84 11.50
C TRP A 41 32.68 0.70 12.90
N GLU A 42 33.49 0.84 13.94
CA GLU A 42 33.04 0.70 15.32
C GLU A 42 31.98 1.75 15.65
N GLY A 43 30.81 1.29 16.10
CA GLY A 43 29.66 2.15 16.43
C GLY A 43 29.11 2.94 15.24
N SER A 44 29.32 2.46 14.00
CA SER A 44 28.88 3.12 12.77
C SER A 44 29.35 4.58 12.65
N ARG A 45 30.54 4.90 13.16
CA ARG A 45 31.10 6.27 13.14
C ARG A 45 31.26 6.84 11.74
N TYR A 46 31.39 5.99 10.73
CA TYR A 46 31.38 6.41 9.32
C TYR A 46 30.08 7.12 8.91
N LEU A 47 28.92 6.77 9.49
CA LEU A 47 27.65 7.47 9.24
C LEU A 47 27.72 8.91 9.77
N ALA A 48 28.27 9.09 10.98
CA ALA A 48 28.49 10.41 11.55
C ALA A 48 29.53 11.20 10.74
N ALA A 49 30.64 10.56 10.36
CA ALA A 49 31.65 11.17 9.49
C ALA A 49 31.03 11.69 8.19
N ALA A 50 30.18 10.89 7.54
CA ALA A 50 29.60 11.25 6.26
C ALA A 50 28.59 12.41 6.30
N ARG A 51 28.03 12.74 7.47
CA ARG A 51 27.14 13.90 7.63
C ARG A 51 27.91 15.22 7.55
N ASP A 52 29.15 15.23 8.03
CA ASP A 52 29.99 16.43 8.12
C ASP A 52 31.09 16.46 7.06
N LEU A 53 31.29 15.36 6.31
CA LEU A 53 32.20 15.31 5.18
C LEU A 53 31.70 16.15 3.99
N PRO A 54 32.59 16.87 3.29
CA PRO A 54 32.27 17.43 1.99
C PRO A 54 31.84 16.33 1.01
N ALA A 55 30.86 16.62 0.14
CA ALA A 55 30.38 15.65 -0.85
C ALA A 55 31.51 15.06 -1.71
N ARG A 56 32.50 15.89 -2.09
CA ARG A 56 33.69 15.49 -2.86
C ARG A 56 34.65 14.53 -2.15
N ASP A 57 34.51 14.36 -0.83
CA ASP A 57 35.35 13.46 -0.03
C ASP A 57 34.55 12.19 0.40
N THR A 58 33.26 12.10 0.03
CA THR A 58 32.38 10.99 0.44
C THR A 58 32.61 9.72 -0.38
N ASP A 59 33.00 9.86 -1.64
CA ASP A 59 33.45 8.75 -2.50
C ASP A 59 34.66 8.04 -1.89
N SER A 60 35.62 8.84 -1.42
CA SER A 60 36.85 8.40 -0.77
C SER A 60 36.54 7.64 0.52
N LEU A 61 35.46 7.99 1.23
CA LEU A 61 35.00 7.23 2.38
C LEU A 61 34.53 5.82 1.99
N VAL A 62 33.70 5.69 0.96
CA VAL A 62 33.19 4.38 0.51
C VAL A 62 34.34 3.50 0.00
N VAL A 63 35.23 4.06 -0.82
CA VAL A 63 36.44 3.38 -1.31
C VAL A 63 37.31 2.93 -0.13
N PHE A 64 37.57 3.84 0.82
CA PHE A 64 38.40 3.54 1.98
C PHE A 64 37.81 2.43 2.84
N LEU A 65 36.50 2.46 3.12
CA LEU A 65 35.82 1.48 3.98
C LEU A 65 35.82 0.06 3.38
N THR A 66 35.72 -0.05 2.05
CA THR A 66 35.57 -1.32 1.34
C THR A 66 36.89 -1.99 0.91
N ALA A 67 38.03 -1.31 1.09
CA ALA A 67 39.31 -1.73 0.52
C ALA A 67 39.89 -3.07 1.03
N GLU A 68 39.58 -3.51 2.25
CA GLU A 68 40.15 -4.74 2.85
C GLU A 68 39.27 -5.97 2.68
N ASN A 69 37.96 -5.85 2.91
CA ASN A 69 37.03 -6.98 2.85
C ASN A 69 35.72 -6.54 2.18
N ARG A 70 35.74 -6.50 0.85
CA ARG A 70 34.62 -5.97 0.05
C ARG A 70 33.29 -6.69 0.33
N GLU A 71 33.31 -8.01 0.47
CA GLU A 71 32.11 -8.82 0.67
C GLU A 71 31.47 -8.61 2.06
N GLU A 72 32.28 -8.54 3.12
CA GLU A 72 31.72 -8.26 4.44
C GLU A 72 31.24 -6.80 4.56
N THR A 73 32.02 -5.87 4.00
CA THR A 73 31.73 -4.44 4.12
C THR A 73 30.55 -3.99 3.26
N LYS A 74 30.30 -4.61 2.10
CA LYS A 74 29.10 -4.34 1.29
C LYS A 74 27.82 -4.63 2.07
N HIS A 75 27.74 -5.77 2.77
CA HIS A 75 26.54 -6.15 3.53
C HIS A 75 26.29 -5.14 4.66
N ARG A 76 27.33 -4.74 5.39
CA ARG A 76 27.22 -3.71 6.43
C ARG A 76 26.77 -2.35 5.88
N LEU A 77 27.21 -1.95 4.68
CA LEU A 77 26.74 -0.72 4.04
C LEU A 77 25.29 -0.83 3.60
N PHE A 78 24.88 -1.99 3.07
CA PHE A 78 23.51 -2.20 2.60
C PHE A 78 22.51 -2.20 3.75
N GLU A 79 22.85 -2.84 4.87
CA GLU A 79 22.05 -2.80 6.11
C GLU A 79 21.89 -1.37 6.66
N ALA A 80 22.92 -0.54 6.51
CA ALA A 80 22.92 0.84 7.02
C ALA A 80 22.29 1.87 6.08
N MET A 81 21.88 1.49 4.85
CA MET A 81 21.26 2.41 3.88
C MET A 81 20.11 3.28 4.46
N PRO A 82 19.22 2.78 5.35
CA PRO A 82 18.16 3.59 5.92
C PRO A 82 18.64 4.80 6.74
N GLU A 83 19.85 4.73 7.30
CA GLU A 83 20.42 5.74 8.20
C GLU A 83 21.41 6.69 7.50
N MET A 84 21.75 6.38 6.24
CA MET A 84 22.71 7.17 5.47
C MET A 84 22.16 8.56 5.14
N CYS A 85 23.02 9.57 5.25
CA CYS A 85 22.77 10.87 4.63
C CYS A 85 22.77 10.73 3.10
N PHE A 86 22.19 11.71 2.40
CA PHE A 86 22.02 11.61 0.95
C PHE A 86 23.34 11.44 0.19
N SER A 87 24.41 12.12 0.60
CA SER A 87 25.74 12.00 -0.03
C SER A 87 26.30 10.60 0.10
N LEU A 88 26.27 10.00 1.30
CA LEU A 88 26.79 8.65 1.51
C LEU A 88 25.99 7.60 0.76
N LEU A 89 24.66 7.71 0.78
CA LEU A 89 23.80 6.78 0.06
C LEU A 89 24.09 6.85 -1.44
N LEU A 90 24.17 8.06 -2.00
CA LEU A 90 24.46 8.26 -3.41
C LEU A 90 25.80 7.62 -3.81
N GLU A 91 26.88 7.90 -3.08
CA GLU A 91 28.18 7.33 -3.42
C GLU A 91 28.24 5.82 -3.21
N THR A 92 27.50 5.28 -2.24
CA THR A 92 27.35 3.83 -2.05
C THR A 92 26.65 3.20 -3.26
N LEU A 93 25.55 3.78 -3.74
CA LEU A 93 24.82 3.28 -4.91
C LEU A 93 25.65 3.40 -6.20
N ASN A 94 26.41 4.49 -6.36
CA ASN A 94 27.33 4.65 -7.49
C ASN A 94 28.43 3.58 -7.47
N PHE A 95 29.02 3.32 -6.31
CA PHE A 95 30.12 2.37 -6.15
C PHE A 95 29.68 0.92 -6.41
N PHE A 96 28.44 0.57 -6.04
CA PHE A 96 27.87 -0.76 -6.20
C PHE A 96 26.82 -0.85 -7.34
N SER A 97 26.90 0.03 -8.34
CA SER A 97 25.88 0.13 -9.39
C SER A 97 25.64 -1.15 -10.21
N ASN A 98 26.66 -2.02 -10.29
CA ASN A 98 26.65 -3.28 -11.03
C ASN A 98 26.56 -4.50 -10.10
N ASP A 99 26.27 -4.31 -8.81
CA ASP A 99 26.20 -5.37 -7.81
C ASP A 99 24.74 -5.82 -7.61
N ALA A 100 24.48 -7.12 -7.82
CA ALA A 100 23.13 -7.68 -7.72
C ALA A 100 22.57 -7.65 -6.29
N ASP A 101 23.43 -7.67 -5.27
CA ASP A 101 23.03 -7.57 -3.86
C ASP A 101 22.62 -6.13 -3.52
N CYS A 102 23.24 -5.15 -4.18
CA CYS A 102 22.86 -3.74 -4.05
C CYS A 102 21.45 -3.50 -4.61
N GLU A 103 21.19 -4.03 -5.81
CA GLU A 103 19.86 -3.98 -6.42
C GLU A 103 18.79 -4.61 -5.52
N GLU A 104 19.11 -5.76 -4.90
CA GLU A 104 18.20 -6.45 -4.00
C GLU A 104 17.93 -5.67 -2.71
N ALA A 105 18.95 -5.10 -2.09
CA ALA A 105 18.82 -4.26 -0.90
C ALA A 105 17.95 -3.02 -1.18
N VAL A 106 18.19 -2.33 -2.30
CA VAL A 106 17.40 -1.17 -2.71
C VAL A 106 15.95 -1.57 -2.99
N ALA A 107 15.73 -2.67 -3.71
CA ALA A 107 14.40 -3.18 -4.00
C ALA A 107 13.61 -3.52 -2.72
N ALA A 108 14.25 -4.15 -1.74
CA ALA A 108 13.63 -4.48 -0.45
C ALA A 108 13.20 -3.21 0.30
N LEU A 109 14.07 -2.19 0.35
CA LEU A 109 13.76 -0.92 1.00
C LEU A 109 12.63 -0.16 0.30
N LEU A 110 12.63 -0.10 -1.03
CA LEU A 110 11.58 0.56 -1.81
C LEU A 110 10.22 -0.16 -1.74
N LYS A 111 10.19 -1.47 -1.47
CA LYS A 111 8.94 -2.23 -1.26
C LYS A 111 8.37 -2.05 0.15
N SER A 112 9.14 -1.48 1.08
CA SER A 112 8.66 -1.24 2.43
C SER A 112 7.56 -0.16 2.44
N PRO A 113 6.65 -0.16 3.43
CA PRO A 113 5.60 0.86 3.51
C PRO A 113 6.13 2.29 3.68
N HIS A 114 7.30 2.43 4.30
CA HIS A 114 7.94 3.72 4.62
C HIS A 114 9.42 3.70 4.17
N PRO A 115 9.68 3.77 2.86
CA PRO A 115 11.06 3.73 2.36
C PRO A 115 11.85 4.96 2.84
N PRO A 116 13.17 4.84 3.01
CA PRO A 116 14.02 5.98 3.39
C PRO A 116 13.88 7.14 2.40
N ALA A 117 13.71 8.35 2.93
CA ALA A 117 13.51 9.54 2.11
C ALA A 117 14.69 9.82 1.17
N THR A 118 15.91 9.54 1.64
CA THR A 118 17.15 9.66 0.85
C THR A 118 17.13 8.72 -0.36
N LEU A 119 16.63 7.49 -0.18
CA LEU A 119 16.55 6.50 -1.24
C LEU A 119 15.53 6.85 -2.30
N VAL A 120 14.29 7.18 -1.90
CA VAL A 120 13.23 7.61 -2.83
C VAL A 120 13.70 8.79 -3.68
N THR A 121 14.33 9.77 -3.04
CA THR A 121 14.78 10.98 -3.71
C THR A 121 15.98 10.72 -4.62
N CYS A 122 16.91 9.84 -4.22
CA CYS A 122 18.04 9.45 -5.05
C CYS A 122 17.59 8.72 -6.32
N VAL A 123 16.70 7.73 -6.17
CA VAL A 123 16.21 6.93 -7.29
C VAL A 123 15.40 7.77 -8.27
N LEU A 124 14.50 8.64 -7.81
CA LEU A 124 13.71 9.50 -8.71
C LEU A 124 14.54 10.61 -9.35
N GLY A 125 15.45 11.22 -8.60
CA GLY A 125 16.33 12.27 -9.12
C GLY A 125 17.31 11.76 -10.19
N ARG A 126 17.54 10.45 -10.25
CA ARG A 126 18.45 9.79 -11.22
C ARG A 126 17.81 8.54 -11.84
N TYR A 127 16.51 8.61 -12.13
CA TYR A 127 15.73 7.44 -12.57
C TYR A 127 16.35 6.69 -13.75
N GLU A 128 16.98 7.42 -14.69
CA GLU A 128 17.66 6.84 -15.84
C GLU A 128 18.79 5.85 -15.49
N ASN A 129 19.44 6.01 -14.33
CA ASN A 129 20.49 5.10 -13.86
C ASN A 129 19.89 3.80 -13.30
N PHE A 130 18.66 3.84 -12.79
CA PHE A 130 18.01 2.72 -12.09
C PHE A 130 16.98 2.00 -12.97
N LYS A 131 16.55 2.57 -14.10
CA LYS A 131 15.50 2.00 -14.95
C LYS A 131 15.78 0.59 -15.49
N GLN A 132 17.05 0.19 -15.53
CA GLN A 132 17.48 -1.13 -15.99
C GLN A 132 17.44 -2.20 -14.88
N TRP A 133 17.33 -1.78 -13.63
CA TRP A 133 17.21 -2.70 -12.50
C TRP A 133 15.86 -3.39 -12.57
N SER A 134 15.87 -4.72 -12.51
CA SER A 134 14.70 -5.58 -12.70
C SER A 134 13.91 -5.83 -11.42
N LYS A 135 14.58 -5.77 -10.25
CA LYS A 135 13.98 -6.08 -8.94
C LYS A 135 13.27 -4.89 -8.31
N ILE A 136 13.54 -3.66 -8.75
CA ILE A 136 12.95 -2.44 -8.19
C ILE A 136 11.45 -2.34 -8.48
N PRO A 137 10.65 -1.67 -7.61
CA PRO A 137 9.23 -1.47 -7.86
C PRO A 137 8.97 -0.67 -9.14
N ARG A 138 7.75 -0.82 -9.69
CA ARG A 138 7.28 0.00 -10.81
C ARG A 138 7.36 1.49 -10.49
N LEU A 139 7.61 2.31 -11.50
CA LEU A 139 7.74 3.77 -11.37
C LEU A 139 6.55 4.40 -10.64
N LEU A 140 5.31 3.93 -10.88
CA LEU A 140 4.12 4.39 -10.16
C LEU A 140 4.28 4.29 -8.64
N VAL A 141 4.78 3.16 -8.14
CA VAL A 141 4.95 2.91 -6.70
C VAL A 141 5.97 3.89 -6.11
N ILE A 142 7.09 4.08 -6.79
CA ILE A 142 8.15 5.02 -6.35
C ILE A 142 7.62 6.46 -6.33
N LEU A 143 6.85 6.87 -7.34
CA LEU A 143 6.21 8.18 -7.40
C LEU A 143 5.16 8.36 -6.28
N GLN A 144 4.41 7.32 -5.92
CA GLN A 144 3.48 7.37 -4.79
C GLN A 144 4.20 7.60 -3.46
N HIS A 145 5.34 6.94 -3.25
CA HIS A 145 6.19 7.20 -2.08
C HIS A 145 6.72 8.64 -2.06
N ALA A 146 7.07 9.19 -3.23
CA ALA A 146 7.51 10.58 -3.33
C ALA A 146 6.38 11.57 -3.04
N ILE A 147 5.16 11.30 -3.49
CA ILE A 147 3.99 12.11 -3.12
C ILE A 147 3.81 12.11 -1.60
N ALA A 148 3.89 10.94 -0.96
CA ALA A 148 3.80 10.81 0.49
C ALA A 148 4.95 11.55 1.22
N LEU A 149 6.18 11.48 0.71
CA LEU A 149 7.31 12.23 1.26
C LEU A 149 7.12 13.75 1.14
N GLY A 150 6.43 14.20 0.08
CA GLY A 150 6.01 15.58 -0.12
C GLY A 150 5.02 16.11 0.93
N GLU A 151 4.44 15.23 1.75
CA GLU A 151 3.40 15.56 2.73
C GLU A 151 3.96 15.75 4.16
N GLY A 152 3.23 16.51 4.98
CA GLY A 152 3.52 16.65 6.40
C GLY A 152 4.73 17.53 6.74
N LYS A 153 4.98 17.68 8.05
CA LYS A 153 6.13 18.41 8.59
C LYS A 153 7.29 17.45 8.79
N GLN A 154 8.44 17.78 8.22
CA GLN A 154 9.66 17.00 8.32
C GLN A 154 10.77 17.84 8.98
N SER A 155 11.84 17.19 9.43
CA SER A 155 13.03 17.86 9.98
C SER A 155 14.32 17.20 9.49
N GLY A 156 15.46 17.86 9.69
CA GLY A 156 16.77 17.34 9.34
C GLY A 156 16.90 16.96 7.85
N GLU A 157 17.51 15.79 7.60
CA GLU A 157 17.76 15.28 6.24
C GLU A 157 16.46 14.98 5.48
N THR A 158 15.43 14.48 6.16
CA THR A 158 14.12 14.19 5.55
C THR A 158 13.45 15.44 5.02
N LEU A 159 13.56 16.58 5.72
CA LEU A 159 13.06 17.87 5.21
C LEU A 159 13.80 18.31 3.94
N ARG A 160 15.12 18.06 3.89
CA ARG A 160 15.95 18.33 2.72
C ARG A 160 15.48 17.51 1.52
N MET A 161 15.20 16.22 1.72
CA MET A 161 14.68 15.30 0.71
C MET A 161 13.27 15.69 0.25
N GLN A 162 12.38 16.02 1.18
CA GLN A 162 11.03 16.53 0.87
C GLN A 162 11.09 17.76 -0.04
N ASN A 163 11.96 18.73 0.28
CA ASN A 163 12.12 19.93 -0.55
C ASN A 163 12.68 19.62 -1.94
N MET A 164 13.57 18.64 -2.06
CA MET A 164 14.09 18.18 -3.35
C MET A 164 13.00 17.51 -4.20
N ILE A 165 12.19 16.63 -3.61
CA ILE A 165 11.02 16.04 -4.30
C ILE A 165 10.04 17.12 -4.76
N ARG A 166 9.70 18.08 -3.89
CA ARG A 166 8.80 19.19 -4.27
C ARG A 166 9.33 19.98 -5.46
N ARG A 167 10.65 20.21 -5.51
CA ARG A 167 11.31 20.87 -6.65
C ARG A 167 11.24 20.01 -7.92
N LEU A 168 11.45 18.70 -7.83
CA LEU A 168 11.31 17.79 -8.98
C LEU A 168 9.89 17.86 -9.56
N PHE A 169 8.86 17.70 -8.74
CA PHE A 169 7.47 17.80 -9.21
C PHE A 169 7.10 19.18 -9.75
N ALA A 170 7.72 20.24 -9.23
CA ALA A 170 7.53 21.61 -9.73
C ALA A 170 8.31 21.89 -11.03
N ASP A 171 9.28 21.06 -11.41
CA ASP A 171 9.98 21.16 -12.68
C ASP A 171 9.10 20.67 -13.83
N LYS A 172 8.95 21.49 -14.86
CA LYS A 172 8.07 21.18 -15.99
C LYS A 172 8.62 20.03 -16.84
N ALA A 173 9.89 20.10 -17.21
CA ALA A 173 10.49 19.13 -18.14
C ALA A 173 10.60 17.75 -17.48
N TRP A 174 11.01 17.71 -16.22
CA TRP A 174 11.06 16.47 -15.45
C TRP A 174 9.67 15.84 -15.30
N LEU A 175 8.65 16.63 -14.99
CA LEU A 175 7.28 16.12 -14.83
C LEU A 175 6.73 15.57 -16.16
N GLU A 176 6.94 16.27 -17.27
CA GLU A 176 6.54 15.82 -18.62
C GLU A 176 7.22 14.48 -18.97
N GLU A 177 8.52 14.38 -18.71
CA GLU A 177 9.28 13.16 -18.98
C GLU A 177 8.81 11.99 -18.10
N ILE A 178 8.78 12.16 -16.78
CA ILE A 178 8.51 11.06 -15.84
C ILE A 178 7.06 10.58 -15.93
N PHE A 179 6.11 11.52 -16.10
CA PHE A 179 4.69 11.19 -16.24
C PHE A 179 4.39 10.55 -17.60
N GLY A 180 5.14 10.95 -18.64
CA GLY A 180 5.10 10.33 -19.96
C GLY A 180 5.47 8.83 -19.94
N LYS A 181 6.37 8.40 -19.05
CA LYS A 181 6.77 6.99 -18.90
C LYS A 181 5.70 6.08 -18.28
N LEU A 182 4.64 6.64 -17.69
CA LEU A 182 3.54 5.87 -17.09
C LEU A 182 2.51 5.46 -18.15
N THR A 183 1.86 4.31 -17.93
CA THR A 183 0.69 3.90 -18.73
C THR A 183 -0.51 4.81 -18.44
N ALA A 184 -1.52 4.79 -19.32
CA ALA A 184 -2.73 5.60 -19.13
C ALA A 184 -3.47 5.31 -17.80
N GLU A 185 -3.46 4.05 -17.35
CA GLU A 185 -4.07 3.65 -16.07
C GLU A 185 -3.23 4.13 -14.87
N GLU A 186 -1.91 4.01 -14.96
CA GLU A 186 -1.00 4.47 -13.91
C GLU A 186 -1.03 6.00 -13.76
N ARG A 187 -1.19 6.75 -14.86
CA ARG A 187 -1.36 8.21 -14.82
C ARG A 187 -2.61 8.61 -14.03
N VAL A 188 -3.73 7.91 -14.23
CA VAL A 188 -4.96 8.13 -13.47
C VAL A 188 -4.73 7.84 -11.99
N LEU A 189 -4.11 6.71 -11.65
CA LEU A 189 -3.83 6.34 -10.26
C LEU A 189 -2.90 7.33 -9.55
N LEU A 190 -1.85 7.77 -10.23
CA LEU A 190 -0.92 8.76 -9.68
C LEU A 190 -1.61 10.10 -9.47
N PHE A 191 -2.43 10.53 -10.44
CA PHE A 191 -3.18 11.77 -10.36
C PHE A 191 -4.19 11.76 -9.22
N GLU A 192 -4.96 10.67 -9.05
CA GLU A 192 -5.86 10.47 -7.91
C GLU A 192 -5.09 10.58 -6.57
N ARG A 193 -3.95 9.88 -6.44
CA ARG A 193 -3.11 9.94 -5.24
C ARG A 193 -2.58 11.34 -4.97
N PHE A 194 -2.19 12.07 -6.02
CA PHE A 194 -1.70 13.44 -5.91
C PHE A 194 -2.83 14.41 -5.52
N GLN A 195 -4.03 14.28 -6.10
CA GLN A 195 -5.18 15.10 -5.71
C GLN A 195 -5.56 14.90 -4.24
N ALA A 196 -5.53 13.65 -3.76
CA ALA A 196 -5.79 13.33 -2.36
C ALA A 196 -4.70 13.82 -1.39
N SER A 197 -3.55 14.31 -1.88
CA SER A 197 -2.46 14.78 -1.03
C SER A 197 -2.78 16.15 -0.41
N ALA A 198 -2.88 16.20 0.93
CA ALA A 198 -3.19 17.43 1.66
C ALA A 198 -1.93 18.22 2.11
N GLY A 199 -0.73 17.68 1.91
CA GLY A 199 0.51 18.22 2.47
C GLY A 199 1.31 19.16 1.57
N TRP A 200 0.78 19.50 0.39
CA TRP A 200 1.44 20.35 -0.60
C TRP A 200 0.92 21.79 -0.52
N ASP A 201 1.78 22.76 -0.83
CA ASP A 201 1.37 24.15 -0.96
C ASP A 201 0.23 24.27 -2.01
N PRO A 202 -0.90 24.93 -1.71
CA PRO A 202 -2.07 24.94 -2.61
C PRO A 202 -1.79 25.49 -4.01
N ALA A 203 -0.93 26.50 -4.14
CA ALA A 203 -0.59 27.08 -5.45
C ALA A 203 0.26 26.11 -6.28
N THR A 204 1.24 25.47 -5.63
CA THR A 204 2.10 24.45 -6.23
C THR A 204 1.29 23.22 -6.62
N HIS A 205 0.41 22.74 -5.73
CA HIS A 205 -0.49 21.61 -5.97
C HIS A 205 -1.36 21.85 -7.21
N ARG A 206 -2.07 22.98 -7.26
CA ARG A 206 -2.89 23.36 -8.42
C ARG A 206 -2.07 23.44 -9.72
N THR A 207 -0.86 23.98 -9.65
CA THR A 207 0.03 24.10 -10.82
C THR A 207 0.42 22.74 -11.36
N ILE A 208 0.80 21.80 -10.49
CA ILE A 208 1.17 20.44 -10.87
C ILE A 208 -0.04 19.69 -11.45
N THR A 209 -1.21 19.79 -10.81
CA THR A 209 -2.46 19.19 -11.29
C THR A 209 -2.80 19.65 -12.70
N VAL A 210 -2.74 20.97 -12.97
CA VAL A 210 -3.00 21.53 -14.31
C VAL A 210 -1.98 21.06 -15.33
N ARG A 211 -0.72 20.85 -14.94
CA ARG A 211 0.30 20.31 -15.85
C ARG A 211 0.03 18.84 -16.18
N MET A 212 -0.28 18.01 -15.19
CA MET A 212 -0.64 16.61 -15.41
C MET A 212 -1.82 16.47 -16.38
N THR A 213 -2.85 17.31 -16.26
CA THR A 213 -4.00 17.29 -17.18
C THR A 213 -3.65 17.76 -18.59
N LYS A 214 -2.66 18.63 -18.76
CA LYS A 214 -2.18 19.06 -20.08
C LYS A 214 -1.30 18.02 -20.77
N ILE A 215 -0.61 17.18 -19.99
CA ILE A 215 0.17 16.06 -20.54
C ILE A 215 -0.77 14.95 -21.04
N ASP A 216 -1.94 14.83 -20.42
CA ASP A 216 -2.92 13.79 -20.73
C ASP A 216 -4.35 14.33 -20.67
N ASP A 217 -4.86 14.83 -21.81
CA ASP A 217 -6.19 15.46 -21.92
C ASP A 217 -7.34 14.49 -21.57
N GLY A 218 -7.13 13.19 -21.70
CA GLY A 218 -8.12 12.15 -21.39
C GLY A 218 -8.18 11.77 -19.90
N LEU A 219 -7.30 12.34 -19.06
CA LEU A 219 -7.08 11.88 -17.70
C LEU A 219 -8.29 12.11 -16.79
N VAL A 220 -8.88 13.31 -16.84
CA VAL A 220 -10.05 13.65 -16.02
C VAL A 220 -11.28 12.84 -16.46
N SER A 221 -11.45 12.63 -17.77
CA SER A 221 -12.51 11.80 -18.34
C SER A 221 -12.39 10.34 -17.90
N ARG A 222 -11.17 9.76 -17.94
CA ARG A 222 -10.92 8.40 -17.46
C ARG A 222 -11.17 8.26 -15.95
N MET A 223 -10.79 9.26 -15.15
CA MET A 223 -11.08 9.30 -13.72
C MET A 223 -12.58 9.36 -13.44
N ALA A 224 -13.34 10.19 -14.17
CA ALA A 224 -14.79 10.29 -14.05
C ALA A 224 -15.46 8.94 -14.39
N LYS A 225 -15.09 8.32 -15.53
CA LYS A 225 -15.61 7.01 -15.95
C LYS A 225 -15.27 5.89 -14.96
N LYS A 226 -14.10 5.95 -14.31
CA LYS A 226 -13.70 5.01 -13.26
C LYS A 226 -14.49 5.25 -11.97
N THR A 227 -14.74 6.50 -11.60
CA THR A 227 -15.56 6.87 -10.42
C THR A 227 -17.01 6.46 -10.63
N GLU A 228 -17.56 6.66 -11.82
CA GLU A 228 -18.88 6.16 -12.23
C GLU A 228 -18.97 4.62 -12.15
N ARG A 229 -17.89 3.91 -12.49
CA ARG A 229 -17.79 2.45 -12.32
C ARG A 229 -17.55 2.00 -10.87
N LYS A 230 -17.26 2.91 -9.91
CA LYS A 230 -16.84 2.54 -8.55
C LYS A 230 -17.74 3.07 -7.42
N VAL A 231 -18.84 3.73 -7.73
CA VAL A 231 -19.92 4.01 -6.78
C VAL A 231 -21.13 3.15 -7.16
N GLU A 232 -20.98 1.82 -7.09
CA GLU A 232 -22.14 0.98 -6.85
C GLU A 232 -22.46 1.13 -5.36
N GLU A 233 -23.58 1.76 -5.02
CA GLU A 233 -24.05 1.81 -3.64
C GLU A 233 -24.12 0.37 -3.09
N ARG A 234 -23.55 0.12 -1.90
CA ARG A 234 -23.68 -1.20 -1.25
C ARG A 234 -25.16 -1.40 -0.94
N VAL A 235 -25.82 -2.32 -1.63
CA VAL A 235 -27.27 -2.57 -1.49
C VAL A 235 -27.56 -4.01 -1.08
N THR A 236 -28.73 -4.24 -0.48
CA THR A 236 -29.27 -5.57 -0.17
C THR A 236 -30.81 -5.54 -0.17
N SER A 237 -31.46 -6.69 -0.27
CA SER A 237 -32.93 -6.75 -0.18
C SER A 237 -33.44 -6.20 1.15
N GLN A 238 -34.64 -5.61 1.14
CA GLN A 238 -35.30 -5.15 2.35
C GLN A 238 -35.42 -6.27 3.39
N ARG A 239 -35.74 -7.49 2.96
CA ARG A 239 -35.76 -8.69 3.80
C ARG A 239 -34.44 -8.94 4.51
N SER A 240 -33.34 -9.11 3.78
CA SER A 240 -32.04 -9.43 4.38
C SER A 240 -31.51 -8.29 5.26
N TYR A 241 -31.82 -7.03 4.91
CA TYR A 241 -31.56 -5.90 5.79
C TYR A 241 -32.32 -6.00 7.12
N ASN A 242 -33.61 -6.32 7.06
CA ASN A 242 -34.45 -6.47 8.25
C ASN A 242 -33.98 -7.64 9.13
N GLU A 243 -33.61 -8.77 8.53
CA GLU A 243 -33.05 -9.93 9.24
C GLU A 243 -31.74 -9.56 9.95
N ARG A 244 -30.83 -8.82 9.29
CA ARG A 244 -29.56 -8.40 9.87
C ARG A 244 -29.74 -7.34 10.96
N LYS A 245 -30.70 -6.43 10.79
CA LYS A 245 -31.09 -5.46 11.83
C LYS A 245 -31.69 -6.16 13.04
N ALA A 246 -32.59 -7.13 12.85
CA ALA A 246 -33.16 -7.91 13.95
C ALA A 246 -32.09 -8.73 14.69
N ALA A 247 -31.11 -9.30 13.96
CA ALA A 247 -29.98 -9.99 14.56
C ALA A 247 -29.08 -9.04 15.37
N TYR A 248 -28.87 -7.80 14.90
CA TYR A 248 -28.14 -6.76 15.62
C TYR A 248 -28.89 -6.30 16.88
N ASP A 249 -30.20 -6.09 16.80
CA ASP A 249 -31.04 -5.72 17.94
C ASP A 249 -31.03 -6.82 19.01
N ARG A 250 -31.10 -8.09 18.60
CA ARG A 250 -30.95 -9.24 19.52
C ARG A 250 -29.57 -9.30 20.18
N LEU A 251 -28.50 -9.00 19.43
CA LEU A 251 -27.14 -8.96 19.97
C LEU A 251 -27.02 -7.96 21.12
N ILE A 252 -27.60 -6.76 20.96
CA ILE A 252 -27.55 -5.69 21.96
C ILE A 252 -28.51 -5.93 23.11
N THR A 253 -29.73 -6.42 22.84
CA THR A 253 -30.79 -6.50 23.85
C THR A 253 -30.80 -7.81 24.63
N VAL A 254 -30.26 -8.89 24.06
CA VAL A 254 -30.28 -10.23 24.65
C VAL A 254 -28.87 -10.72 24.95
N ASP A 255 -28.03 -10.85 23.92
CA ASP A 255 -26.76 -11.59 24.04
C ASP A 255 -25.74 -10.82 24.93
N MET A 256 -25.58 -9.52 24.72
CA MET A 256 -24.67 -8.68 25.51
C MET A 256 -25.08 -8.55 26.99
N PRO A 257 -26.36 -8.27 27.34
CA PRO A 257 -26.81 -8.29 28.73
C PRO A 257 -26.68 -9.67 29.39
N ALA A 258 -26.92 -10.76 28.65
CA ALA A 258 -26.74 -12.12 29.16
C ALA A 258 -25.27 -12.39 29.52
N ASN A 259 -24.33 -12.01 28.64
CA ASN A 259 -22.91 -12.13 28.92
C ASN A 259 -22.47 -11.24 30.12
N THR A 260 -23.03 -10.04 30.24
CA THR A 260 -22.77 -9.16 31.39
C THR A 260 -23.16 -9.83 32.71
N LYS A 261 -24.35 -10.46 32.77
CA LYS A 261 -24.79 -11.24 33.93
C LYS A 261 -23.88 -12.45 34.21
N ARG A 262 -23.38 -13.12 33.18
CA ARG A 262 -22.41 -14.23 33.34
C ARG A 262 -21.10 -13.75 33.96
N ILE A 263 -20.58 -12.60 33.54
CA ILE A 263 -19.38 -12.00 34.13
C ILE A 263 -19.62 -11.66 35.60
N GLU A 264 -20.76 -11.04 35.94
CA GLU A 264 -21.12 -10.71 37.32
C GLU A 264 -21.21 -11.97 38.21
N PHE A 265 -21.86 -13.02 37.70
CA PHE A 265 -21.95 -14.30 38.40
C PHE A 265 -20.58 -14.96 38.59
N ALA A 266 -19.77 -15.05 37.54
CA ALA A 266 -18.41 -15.59 37.62
C ALA A 266 -17.52 -14.79 38.58
N ARG A 267 -17.73 -13.47 38.68
CA ARG A 267 -17.00 -12.59 39.61
C ARG A 267 -17.32 -12.88 41.07
N SER A 268 -18.49 -13.45 41.38
CA SER A 268 -18.89 -13.78 42.76
C SER A 268 -18.09 -14.94 43.39
N TYR A 269 -17.36 -15.73 42.60
CA TYR A 269 -16.57 -16.88 43.06
C TYR A 269 -15.21 -16.51 43.69
N GLY A 270 -14.89 -15.22 43.81
CA GLY A 270 -13.76 -14.73 44.61
C GLY A 270 -12.42 -14.72 43.88
N ASP A 271 -11.82 -15.88 43.62
CA ASP A 271 -10.50 -15.96 42.97
C ASP A 271 -10.64 -15.83 41.44
N LEU A 272 -10.42 -14.62 40.93
CA LEU A 272 -10.59 -14.29 39.51
C LEU A 272 -9.41 -14.71 38.64
N SER A 273 -8.25 -15.00 39.25
CA SER A 273 -7.01 -15.35 38.54
C SER A 273 -7.09 -16.75 37.94
N GLU A 274 -7.73 -17.69 38.64
CA GLU A 274 -7.87 -19.10 38.22
C GLU A 274 -9.26 -19.45 37.68
N ASN A 275 -10.22 -18.51 37.74
CA ASN A 275 -11.59 -18.78 37.30
C ASN A 275 -11.70 -18.78 35.76
N ALA A 276 -11.64 -19.98 35.19
CA ALA A 276 -11.79 -20.22 33.75
C ALA A 276 -13.11 -19.66 33.18
N GLU A 277 -14.20 -19.70 33.94
CA GLU A 277 -15.51 -19.18 33.51
C GLU A 277 -15.50 -17.65 33.39
N TYR A 278 -14.79 -16.97 34.29
CA TYR A 278 -14.61 -15.51 34.23
C TYR A 278 -13.77 -15.10 33.01
N GLN A 279 -12.68 -15.82 32.74
CA GLN A 279 -11.84 -15.55 31.57
C GLN A 279 -12.61 -15.80 30.27
N TYR A 280 -13.35 -16.92 30.18
CA TYR A 280 -14.20 -17.23 29.03
C TYR A 280 -15.26 -16.15 28.78
N ALA A 281 -15.99 -15.72 29.81
CA ALA A 281 -17.02 -14.68 29.68
C ALA A 281 -16.43 -13.31 29.28
N LYS A 282 -15.18 -13.02 29.69
CA LYS A 282 -14.44 -11.82 29.25
C LYS A 282 -14.03 -11.90 27.78
N ASP A 283 -13.62 -13.07 27.31
CA ASP A 283 -13.29 -13.27 25.90
C ASP A 283 -14.54 -13.21 25.03
N GLU A 284 -15.64 -13.82 25.48
CA GLU A 284 -16.97 -13.71 24.86
C GLU A 284 -17.42 -12.23 24.78
N GLN A 285 -17.18 -11.44 25.83
CA GLN A 285 -17.45 -9.99 25.83
C GLN A 285 -16.71 -9.27 24.70
N ARG A 286 -15.42 -9.57 24.51
CA ARG A 286 -14.61 -8.95 23.44
C ARG A 286 -15.13 -9.34 22.06
N ALA A 287 -15.47 -10.62 21.87
CA ALA A 287 -16.03 -11.11 20.60
C ALA A 287 -17.38 -10.43 20.27
N LEU A 288 -18.26 -10.27 21.27
CA LEU A 288 -19.55 -9.58 21.10
C LEU A 288 -19.37 -8.10 20.72
N LEU A 289 -18.43 -7.38 21.35
CA LEU A 289 -18.13 -5.97 21.02
C LEU A 289 -17.57 -5.81 19.60
N GLN A 290 -16.68 -6.71 19.19
CA GLN A 290 -16.17 -6.72 17.81
C GLN A 290 -17.29 -6.98 16.81
N LYS A 291 -18.15 -7.97 17.09
CA LYS A 291 -19.32 -8.29 16.25
C LYS A 291 -20.28 -7.10 16.17
N GLN A 292 -20.56 -6.44 17.28
CA GLN A 292 -21.39 -5.23 17.33
C GLN A 292 -20.82 -4.13 16.44
N SER A 293 -19.53 -3.81 16.57
CA SER A 293 -18.89 -2.76 15.77
C SER A 293 -18.92 -3.06 14.26
N LEU A 294 -18.72 -4.32 13.87
CA LEU A 294 -18.79 -4.73 12.46
C LEU A 294 -20.22 -4.65 11.92
N MET A 295 -21.20 -5.18 12.66
CA MET A 295 -22.61 -5.16 12.24
C MET A 295 -23.17 -3.74 12.17
N GLN A 296 -22.80 -2.85 13.11
CA GLN A 296 -23.21 -1.44 13.07
C GLN A 296 -22.65 -0.74 11.83
N LYS A 297 -21.35 -0.90 11.57
CA LYS A 297 -20.70 -0.33 10.38
C LYS A 297 -21.35 -0.83 9.09
N ASP A 298 -21.62 -2.12 9.01
CA ASP A 298 -22.30 -2.73 7.87
C ASP A 298 -23.72 -2.17 7.68
N LEU A 299 -24.49 -1.99 8.76
CA LEU A 299 -25.82 -1.39 8.70
C LEU A 299 -25.79 0.09 8.31
N ASP A 300 -24.72 0.83 8.64
CA ASP A 300 -24.56 2.23 8.25
C ASP A 300 -24.18 2.40 6.77
N GLU A 301 -23.44 1.44 6.21
CA GLU A 301 -22.92 1.50 4.84
C GLU A 301 -23.84 0.83 3.79
N VAL A 302 -24.64 -0.16 4.17
CA VAL A 302 -25.47 -0.96 3.25
C VAL A 302 -26.90 -0.46 3.24
N LYS A 303 -27.43 -0.12 2.06
CA LYS A 303 -28.79 0.40 1.89
C LYS A 303 -29.78 -0.72 1.53
N PRO A 304 -30.96 -0.77 2.18
CA PRO A 304 -32.02 -1.66 1.75
C PRO A 304 -32.63 -1.19 0.43
N THR A 305 -33.00 -2.14 -0.43
CA THR A 305 -33.72 -1.87 -1.68
C THR A 305 -34.76 -2.95 -1.96
N LEU A 306 -35.81 -2.57 -2.68
CA LEU A 306 -36.83 -3.49 -3.20
C LEU A 306 -36.50 -3.96 -4.63
N PHE A 307 -35.41 -3.46 -5.23
CA PHE A 307 -35.04 -3.70 -6.62
C PHE A 307 -36.20 -3.43 -7.60
N GLU A 308 -37.00 -2.40 -7.31
CA GLU A 308 -38.08 -1.95 -8.18
C GLU A 308 -37.52 -1.12 -9.34
N ASN A 309 -38.03 -1.33 -10.55
CA ASN A 309 -37.62 -0.62 -11.77
C ASN A 309 -36.14 -0.83 -12.18
N VAL A 310 -35.60 -2.03 -11.96
CA VAL A 310 -34.27 -2.42 -12.46
C VAL A 310 -34.38 -2.81 -13.93
N ASP A 311 -33.69 -2.10 -14.82
CA ASP A 311 -33.64 -2.48 -16.23
C ASP A 311 -32.92 -3.82 -16.42
N ALA A 312 -33.40 -4.63 -17.35
CA ALA A 312 -32.87 -5.96 -17.67
C ALA A 312 -31.99 -5.97 -18.95
N ASP A 313 -31.42 -4.83 -19.33
CA ASP A 313 -30.55 -4.72 -20.52
C ASP A 313 -29.16 -5.35 -20.32
N GLU A 314 -28.73 -5.44 -19.06
CA GLU A 314 -27.46 -6.03 -18.64
C GLU A 314 -27.61 -6.60 -17.23
N VAL A 315 -26.75 -7.54 -16.87
CA VAL A 315 -26.76 -8.17 -15.56
C VAL A 315 -26.34 -7.16 -14.49
N ARG A 316 -27.22 -6.92 -13.52
CA ARG A 316 -27.01 -6.04 -12.37
C ARG A 316 -27.70 -6.60 -11.13
N ALA A 317 -27.41 -6.06 -9.95
CA ALA A 317 -28.17 -6.42 -8.76
C ALA A 317 -29.67 -6.10 -8.95
N GLY A 318 -30.54 -7.07 -8.72
CA GLY A 318 -31.96 -7.02 -9.04
C GLY A 318 -32.33 -7.58 -10.42
N THR A 319 -31.52 -8.46 -11.01
CA THR A 319 -31.83 -9.14 -12.29
C THR A 319 -31.69 -10.66 -12.18
N ILE A 320 -32.32 -11.35 -13.13
CA ILE A 320 -32.17 -12.79 -13.33
C ILE A 320 -31.27 -12.99 -14.55
N ALA A 321 -30.15 -13.68 -14.36
CA ALA A 321 -29.22 -14.06 -15.43
C ALA A 321 -29.42 -15.53 -15.79
N VAL A 322 -29.75 -15.80 -17.06
CA VAL A 322 -29.80 -17.16 -17.61
C VAL A 322 -28.52 -17.38 -18.42
N VAL A 323 -27.73 -18.37 -18.02
CA VAL A 323 -26.43 -18.69 -18.64
C VAL A 323 -26.43 -20.10 -19.19
N SER A 324 -25.85 -20.29 -20.37
CA SER A 324 -25.62 -21.61 -20.96
C SER A 324 -24.23 -22.09 -20.57
N VAL A 325 -24.17 -23.27 -19.95
CA VAL A 325 -22.93 -23.97 -19.59
C VAL A 325 -22.97 -25.31 -20.28
N ASP A 326 -22.04 -25.57 -21.21
CA ASP A 326 -21.97 -26.82 -21.99
C ASP A 326 -23.31 -27.22 -22.65
N GLY A 327 -24.12 -26.23 -23.05
CA GLY A 327 -25.42 -26.42 -23.68
C GLY A 327 -26.60 -26.59 -22.72
N ALA A 328 -26.38 -26.54 -21.40
CA ALA A 328 -27.43 -26.53 -20.39
C ALA A 328 -27.66 -25.13 -19.80
N GLU A 329 -28.91 -24.69 -19.74
CA GLU A 329 -29.26 -23.41 -19.11
C GLU A 329 -29.24 -23.51 -17.57
N LYS A 330 -28.57 -22.56 -16.93
CA LYS A 330 -28.59 -22.32 -15.48
C LYS A 330 -29.12 -20.92 -15.22
N THR A 331 -29.92 -20.77 -14.17
CA THR A 331 -30.53 -19.48 -13.80
C THR A 331 -29.94 -19.00 -12.48
N TYR A 332 -29.52 -17.73 -12.44
CA TYR A 332 -29.00 -17.07 -11.25
C TYR A 332 -29.79 -15.79 -10.99
N VAL A 333 -30.35 -15.65 -9.79
CA VAL A 333 -30.97 -14.41 -9.34
C VAL A 333 -29.92 -13.61 -8.57
N ILE A 334 -29.46 -12.50 -9.15
CA ILE A 334 -28.40 -11.70 -8.53
C ILE A 334 -29.05 -10.58 -7.73
N LEU A 335 -28.92 -10.65 -6.41
CA LEU A 335 -29.38 -9.62 -5.49
C LEU A 335 -28.18 -8.93 -4.81
N GLY A 336 -28.43 -8.19 -3.74
CA GLY A 336 -27.40 -7.42 -3.07
C GLY A 336 -26.50 -8.26 -2.16
N GLU A 337 -25.67 -7.58 -1.38
CA GLU A 337 -24.50 -8.21 -0.80
C GLU A 337 -24.78 -9.24 0.31
N TRP A 338 -25.91 -9.12 1.03
CA TRP A 338 -26.31 -10.06 2.07
C TRP A 338 -27.31 -11.11 1.60
N ASP A 339 -27.74 -11.04 0.35
CA ASP A 339 -28.79 -11.88 -0.19
C ASP A 339 -28.24 -13.23 -0.62
N ASN A 340 -28.79 -14.31 -0.07
CA ASN A 340 -28.45 -15.67 -0.46
C ASN A 340 -29.62 -16.60 -0.12
N GLU A 341 -30.20 -17.24 -1.13
CA GLU A 341 -31.26 -18.23 -0.96
C GLU A 341 -31.15 -19.27 -2.06
N PRO A 342 -30.41 -20.37 -1.83
CA PRO A 342 -30.13 -21.39 -2.84
C PRO A 342 -31.40 -22.02 -3.41
N SER A 343 -32.47 -22.14 -2.62
CA SER A 343 -33.76 -22.70 -3.07
C SER A 343 -34.43 -21.85 -4.16
N LEU A 344 -34.12 -20.55 -4.21
CA LEU A 344 -34.62 -19.59 -5.19
C LEU A 344 -33.54 -19.20 -6.22
N ASN A 345 -32.40 -19.89 -6.23
CA ASN A 345 -31.21 -19.53 -7.02
C ASN A 345 -30.69 -18.11 -6.76
N VAL A 346 -30.96 -17.54 -5.58
CA VAL A 346 -30.50 -16.20 -5.19
C VAL A 346 -29.05 -16.27 -4.75
N ILE A 347 -28.22 -15.48 -5.42
CA ILE A 347 -26.81 -15.30 -5.10
C ILE A 347 -26.50 -13.83 -4.80
N SER A 348 -25.57 -13.63 -3.88
CA SER A 348 -25.07 -12.30 -3.52
C SER A 348 -24.25 -11.72 -4.69
N SER A 349 -24.40 -10.42 -4.92
CA SER A 349 -23.56 -9.66 -5.86
C SER A 349 -22.06 -9.76 -5.56
N LYS A 350 -21.67 -10.14 -4.33
CA LYS A 350 -20.26 -10.36 -3.94
C LYS A 350 -19.71 -11.73 -4.28
N THR A 351 -20.53 -12.65 -4.79
CA THR A 351 -20.03 -13.97 -5.21
C THR A 351 -19.19 -13.82 -6.48
N LYS A 352 -18.18 -14.70 -6.66
CA LYS A 352 -17.35 -14.71 -7.89
C LYS A 352 -18.20 -14.91 -9.15
N ILE A 353 -19.22 -15.76 -9.04
CA ILE A 353 -20.18 -16.04 -10.10
C ILE A 353 -20.91 -14.76 -10.51
N ALA A 354 -21.47 -14.00 -9.56
CA ALA A 354 -22.12 -12.72 -9.85
C ALA A 354 -21.13 -11.70 -10.40
N ALA A 355 -19.96 -11.55 -9.78
CA ALA A 355 -18.93 -10.58 -10.19
C ALA A 355 -18.48 -10.73 -11.65
N ASN A 356 -18.41 -11.96 -12.16
CA ASN A 356 -18.04 -12.21 -13.54
C ASN A 356 -19.16 -11.92 -14.54
N MET A 357 -20.42 -11.90 -14.08
CA MET A 357 -21.59 -11.57 -14.89
C MET A 357 -21.99 -10.10 -14.82
N LEU A 358 -21.69 -9.37 -13.74
CA LEU A 358 -22.10 -7.96 -13.58
C LEU A 358 -21.64 -7.08 -14.75
N GLY A 359 -22.57 -6.29 -15.29
CA GLY A 359 -22.38 -5.40 -16.44
C GLY A 359 -22.34 -6.08 -17.80
N ARG A 360 -22.57 -7.40 -17.87
CA ARG A 360 -22.59 -8.18 -19.12
C ARG A 360 -24.00 -8.28 -19.69
N LYS A 361 -24.10 -8.45 -21.00
CA LYS A 361 -25.36 -8.50 -21.74
C LYS A 361 -25.66 -9.88 -22.28
N ALA A 362 -26.89 -10.09 -22.73
CA ALA A 362 -27.23 -11.28 -23.50
C ALA A 362 -26.33 -11.41 -24.74
N GLY A 363 -25.76 -12.59 -24.94
CA GLY A 363 -24.78 -12.90 -25.98
C GLY A 363 -23.31 -12.78 -25.54
N ASP A 364 -23.01 -12.23 -24.36
CA ASP A 364 -21.64 -12.13 -23.86
C ASP A 364 -21.15 -13.47 -23.28
N ASP A 365 -19.89 -13.81 -23.57
CA ASP A 365 -19.18 -14.93 -22.92
C ASP A 365 -18.61 -14.48 -21.58
N VAL A 366 -18.79 -15.33 -20.57
CA VAL A 366 -18.37 -15.13 -19.18
C VAL A 366 -17.71 -16.39 -18.62
N GLU A 367 -16.82 -16.22 -17.66
CA GLU A 367 -16.23 -17.34 -16.92
C GLU A 367 -16.97 -17.49 -15.58
N LEU A 368 -17.55 -18.65 -15.32
CA LEU A 368 -18.15 -18.99 -14.03
C LEU A 368 -17.16 -19.80 -13.19
N ALA A 369 -17.28 -19.72 -11.87
CA ALA A 369 -16.53 -20.59 -10.97
C ALA A 369 -17.38 -21.81 -10.61
N ASP A 370 -16.82 -23.02 -10.72
CA ASP A 370 -17.43 -24.23 -10.15
C ASP A 370 -17.25 -24.31 -8.63
N SER A 371 -17.77 -25.38 -8.02
CA SER A 371 -17.65 -25.63 -6.58
C SER A 371 -16.22 -25.82 -6.10
N GLU A 372 -15.29 -26.13 -7.01
CA GLU A 372 -13.86 -26.34 -6.75
C GLU A 372 -13.01 -25.09 -7.08
N GLY A 373 -13.64 -24.07 -7.67
CA GLY A 373 -13.01 -22.79 -8.04
C GLY A 373 -12.39 -22.78 -9.45
N ASN A 374 -12.62 -23.81 -10.27
CA ASN A 374 -12.16 -23.83 -11.66
C ASN A 374 -13.04 -22.92 -12.53
N ALA A 375 -12.43 -22.33 -13.56
CA ALA A 375 -13.14 -21.50 -14.54
C ALA A 375 -13.89 -22.39 -15.54
N ILE A 376 -15.19 -22.17 -15.67
CA ILE A 376 -16.06 -22.78 -16.65
C ILE A 376 -16.55 -21.70 -17.61
N ALA A 377 -16.34 -21.89 -18.90
CA ALA A 377 -16.88 -20.98 -19.91
C ALA A 377 -18.40 -21.09 -19.97
N ALA A 378 -19.08 -19.95 -19.99
CA ALA A 378 -20.52 -19.85 -20.12
C ALA A 378 -20.90 -18.66 -21.00
N THR A 379 -22.08 -18.71 -21.61
CA THR A 379 -22.61 -17.58 -22.39
C THR A 379 -23.91 -17.10 -21.76
N ILE A 380 -24.07 -15.79 -21.59
CA ILE A 380 -25.34 -15.23 -21.09
C ILE A 380 -26.38 -15.35 -22.20
N VAL A 381 -27.42 -16.16 -21.98
CA VAL A 381 -28.48 -16.36 -22.96
C VAL A 381 -29.46 -15.19 -22.93
N ARG A 382 -29.87 -14.77 -21.73
CA ARG A 382 -30.80 -13.66 -21.51
C ARG A 382 -30.68 -13.10 -20.10
N VAL A 383 -31.10 -11.84 -19.98
CA VAL A 383 -31.24 -11.13 -18.71
C VAL A 383 -32.71 -10.76 -18.56
N GLU A 384 -33.30 -11.11 -17.43
CA GLU A 384 -34.72 -10.93 -17.17
C GLU A 384 -34.94 -10.09 -15.89
N PRO A 385 -36.03 -9.31 -15.82
CA PRO A 385 -36.41 -8.63 -14.58
C PRO A 385 -36.88 -9.64 -13.52
N LEU A 386 -36.86 -9.23 -12.25
CA LEU A 386 -37.36 -10.07 -11.14
C LEU A 386 -38.83 -10.44 -11.33
N THR A 387 -39.17 -11.69 -11.03
CA THR A 387 -40.56 -12.17 -10.98
C THR A 387 -41.31 -11.58 -9.78
N GLU A 388 -42.64 -11.57 -9.83
CA GLU A 388 -43.46 -11.09 -8.70
C GLU A 388 -43.31 -11.95 -7.44
N GLU A 389 -43.00 -13.24 -7.59
CA GLU A 389 -42.67 -14.14 -6.48
C GLU A 389 -41.39 -13.68 -5.76
N LEU A 390 -40.33 -13.35 -6.50
CA LEU A 390 -39.07 -12.85 -5.94
C LEU A 390 -39.24 -11.46 -5.31
N LYS A 391 -40.02 -10.56 -5.92
CA LYS A 391 -40.33 -9.26 -5.32
C LYS A 391 -41.10 -9.39 -4.01
N THR A 392 -42.02 -10.36 -3.94
CA THR A 392 -42.74 -10.66 -2.69
C THR A 392 -41.79 -11.19 -1.63
N TRP A 393 -40.87 -12.10 -2.00
CA TRP A 393 -39.83 -12.61 -1.11
C TRP A 393 -38.90 -11.49 -0.59
N ILE A 394 -38.50 -10.53 -1.44
CA ILE A 394 -37.67 -9.37 -1.09
C ILE A 394 -38.34 -8.45 -0.06
N ARG A 395 -39.67 -8.33 -0.11
CA ARG A 395 -40.44 -7.46 0.82
C ARG A 395 -40.48 -8.02 2.25
N GLY A 396 -40.24 -9.33 2.41
CA GLY A 396 -40.26 -10.02 3.70
C GLY A 396 -41.58 -10.71 3.96
#